data_AF-F0IJ89-F1
#
_entry.id   AF-F0IJ89-F1
#
_cell.length_a   1.000
_cell.length_b   1.000
_cell.length_c   1.000
_cell.angle_alpha   90.00
_cell.angle_beta   90.00
_cell.angle_gamma   90.00
#
_symmetry.space_group_name_H-M   'P 1'
#
loop_
_entity.id
_entity.type
_entity.pdbx_description
1 polymer ?
#
loop_
_entity_poly.entity_id
_entity_poly.type
_entity_poly.pdbx_seq_one_letter_code
_entity_poly.pdbx_strand_id
1 'polypeptide(L)'
;MSFIGVVFLFKPSTPSVNIDIGDKYYFTQNIKESNNSKSTNNNDYAPLIIAVLIFFGTYLFYSLAGKLMIFIIMVISLIKILRYWRLGIDYRFELVPPTASIVVFYLLNFLPTNVKEFWETNTKIDFSKFSGLQSTIESILAPMPEFLKLFTNFKIDRIRNISIFSILTMTLFVLLCEGTSVFQKKENLKISSKSFVAFYCISLFILLGYAFYNIEQNPVRIVTEMIIKYLNN
;
A
#
# COMPACT_ATOMS: atom_id res chain seq x y z
N MET A 1 24.85 8.20 -10.93
CA MET A 1 24.35 9.48 -10.36
C MET A 1 24.56 9.44 -8.86
N SER A 2 25.33 10.40 -8.34
CA SER A 2 25.98 10.33 -7.02
C SER A 2 24.99 10.45 -5.85
N PHE A 3 25.24 9.67 -4.80
CA PHE A 3 24.57 9.66 -3.49
C PHE A 3 24.38 11.08 -2.89
N ILE A 4 25.23 12.03 -3.29
CA ILE A 4 25.22 13.45 -2.91
C ILE A 4 23.98 14.20 -3.46
N GLY A 5 23.45 13.81 -4.62
CA GLY A 5 22.23 14.42 -5.18
C GLY A 5 20.97 14.04 -4.40
N VAL A 6 20.97 12.86 -3.78
CA VAL A 6 19.91 12.42 -2.86
C VAL A 6 19.96 13.28 -1.60
N VAL A 7 21.14 13.55 -1.04
CA VAL A 7 21.31 14.40 0.17
C VAL A 7 20.88 15.86 -0.05
N PHE A 8 21.07 16.42 -1.25
CA PHE A 8 20.67 17.80 -1.56
C PHE A 8 19.15 18.02 -1.63
N LEU A 9 18.35 16.97 -1.90
CA LEU A 9 16.88 17.02 -1.77
C LEU A 9 16.40 17.17 -0.32
N PHE A 10 17.26 16.91 0.68
CA PHE A 10 16.92 17.00 2.10
C PHE A 10 17.26 18.35 2.74
N LYS A 11 17.72 19.36 1.97
CA LYS A 11 18.00 20.69 2.52
C LYS A 11 16.70 21.50 2.64
N PRO A 12 16.30 21.95 3.84
CA PRO A 12 15.02 22.62 4.06
C PRO A 12 14.96 24.00 3.38
N SER A 13 13.82 24.31 2.76
CA SER A 13 13.44 25.66 2.38
C SER A 13 12.68 26.31 3.54
N THR A 14 13.25 27.35 4.14
CA THR A 14 12.62 28.15 5.21
C THR A 14 11.57 29.13 4.65
N PRO A 15 10.52 29.51 5.41
CA PRO A 15 10.25 29.14 6.81
C PRO A 15 9.17 28.05 6.96
N SER A 16 9.38 27.22 7.98
CA SER A 16 8.54 26.11 8.42
C SER A 16 7.48 26.59 9.42
N VAL A 17 6.21 26.36 9.12
CA VAL A 17 5.12 26.52 10.08
C VAL A 17 5.20 25.33 11.06
N ASN A 18 5.69 25.58 12.26
CA ASN A 18 5.82 24.56 13.31
C ASN A 18 4.46 24.43 14.02
N ILE A 19 3.68 23.40 13.68
CA ILE A 19 2.40 23.13 14.32
C ILE A 19 2.45 21.75 14.94
N ASP A 20 2.48 21.73 16.27
CA ASP A 20 2.44 20.50 17.07
C ASP A 20 0.99 20.02 17.24
N ILE A 21 0.80 18.69 17.12
CA ILE A 21 -0.36 17.87 17.53
C ILE A 21 -1.48 17.60 16.47
N GLY A 22 -1.51 16.34 16.01
CA GLY A 22 -2.65 15.39 15.97
C GLY A 22 -3.91 15.69 15.14
N ASP A 23 -4.52 16.86 15.33
CA ASP A 23 -5.80 17.25 14.73
C ASP A 23 -5.68 18.52 13.88
N LYS A 24 -4.45 18.98 13.67
CA LYS A 24 -4.17 20.22 12.95
C LYS A 24 -3.83 19.92 11.50
N TYR A 25 -4.41 20.72 10.61
CA TYR A 25 -4.10 20.72 9.19
C TYR A 25 -2.89 21.62 8.93
N TYR A 26 -2.09 21.29 7.91
CA TYR A 26 -0.97 22.14 7.49
C TYR A 26 -1.40 23.53 7.01
N PHE A 27 -2.68 23.68 6.65
CA PHE A 27 -3.25 24.91 6.15
C PHE A 27 -4.60 25.17 6.82
N THR A 28 -4.92 26.44 7.06
CA THR A 28 -6.22 26.85 7.58
C THR A 28 -7.33 26.36 6.65
N GLN A 29 -8.29 25.63 7.20
CA GLN A 29 -9.42 25.12 6.45
C GLN A 29 -10.43 26.24 6.21
N ASN A 30 -10.91 26.37 4.97
CA ASN A 30 -12.13 27.10 4.70
C ASN A 30 -13.33 26.21 5.03
N ILE A 31 -13.63 26.08 6.33
CA ILE A 31 -14.78 25.28 6.77
C ILE A 31 -16.05 26.06 6.43
N LYS A 32 -16.77 25.62 5.39
CA LYS A 32 -18.23 25.77 5.39
C LYS A 32 -18.75 24.64 6.26
N GLU A 33 -19.26 24.96 7.45
CA GLU A 33 -19.93 23.99 8.30
C GLU A 33 -21.08 23.35 7.51
N SER A 34 -20.88 22.09 7.13
CA SER A 34 -21.92 21.23 6.61
C SER A 34 -22.20 20.21 7.70
N ASN A 35 -23.03 20.62 8.67
CA ASN A 35 -23.65 19.68 9.59
C ASN A 35 -24.70 18.88 8.83
N ASN A 36 -24.26 17.79 8.22
CA ASN A 36 -25.14 16.71 7.81
C ASN A 36 -24.49 15.39 8.19
N SER A 37 -24.52 15.09 9.49
CA SER A 37 -24.36 13.71 9.97
C SER A 37 -25.61 12.93 9.56
N LYS A 38 -25.64 12.43 8.32
CA LYS A 38 -26.56 11.35 7.97
C LYS A 38 -26.01 10.07 8.61
N SER A 39 -26.58 9.69 9.75
CA SER A 39 -26.44 8.32 10.26
C SER A 39 -27.11 7.42 9.23
N THR A 40 -26.29 6.82 8.37
CA THR A 40 -26.78 5.82 7.43
C THR A 40 -26.79 4.51 8.20
N ASN A 41 -27.96 3.87 8.30
CA ASN A 41 -28.04 2.49 8.78
C ASN A 41 -27.15 1.64 7.86
N ASN A 42 -25.95 1.31 8.33
CA ASN A 42 -25.04 0.47 7.58
C ASN A 42 -25.51 -0.97 7.74
N ASN A 43 -25.84 -1.62 6.63
CA ASN A 43 -25.95 -3.08 6.58
C ASN A 43 -24.62 -3.68 7.06
N ASP A 44 -24.67 -4.63 8.01
CA ASP A 44 -23.48 -5.22 8.66
C ASP A 44 -22.47 -5.84 7.68
N TYR A 45 -22.91 -6.22 6.47
CA TYR A 45 -22.06 -6.84 5.45
C TYR A 45 -21.47 -5.87 4.42
N ALA A 46 -21.98 -4.63 4.32
CA ALA A 46 -21.52 -3.67 3.32
C ALA A 46 -20.01 -3.33 3.44
N PRO A 47 -19.44 -3.13 4.65
CA PRO A 47 -18.00 -2.88 4.79
C PRO A 47 -17.13 -4.05 4.30
N LEU A 48 -17.59 -5.29 4.52
CA LEU A 48 -16.87 -6.50 4.13
C LEU A 48 -16.85 -6.66 2.61
N ILE A 49 -17.98 -6.41 1.94
CA ILE A 49 -18.07 -6.44 0.47
C ILE A 49 -17.13 -5.38 -0.13
N ILE A 50 -17.11 -4.18 0.41
CA ILE A 50 -16.21 -3.10 -0.04
C ILE A 50 -14.74 -3.51 0.14
N ALA A 51 -14.38 -4.10 1.28
CA ALA A 51 -13.02 -4.56 1.53
C ALA A 51 -12.56 -5.63 0.52
N VAL A 52 -13.42 -6.61 0.21
CA VAL A 52 -13.13 -7.65 -0.78
C VAL A 52 -12.97 -7.04 -2.18
N LEU A 53 -13.81 -6.08 -2.56
CA LEU A 53 -13.71 -5.39 -3.84
C LEU A 53 -12.41 -4.57 -3.96
N ILE A 54 -12.01 -3.87 -2.90
CA ILE A 54 -10.74 -3.12 -2.87
C ILE A 54 -9.55 -4.08 -2.97
N PHE A 55 -9.61 -5.22 -2.27
CA PHE A 55 -8.55 -6.22 -2.31
C PHE A 55 -8.43 -6.87 -3.69
N PHE A 56 -9.57 -7.22 -4.31
CA PHE A 56 -9.62 -7.71 -5.69
C PHE A 56 -9.14 -6.66 -6.69
N GLY A 57 -9.53 -5.39 -6.52
CA GLY A 57 -9.04 -4.29 -7.34
C GLY A 57 -7.52 -4.11 -7.24
N THR A 58 -6.96 -4.29 -6.04
CA THR A 58 -5.49 -4.29 -5.82
C THR A 58 -4.84 -5.48 -6.52
N TYR A 59 -5.45 -6.66 -6.46
CA TYR A 59 -5.00 -7.84 -7.20
C TYR A 59 -5.00 -7.60 -8.72
N LEU A 60 -6.07 -7.03 -9.27
CA LEU A 60 -6.14 -6.68 -10.69
C LEU A 60 -5.07 -5.65 -11.06
N PHE A 61 -4.88 -4.62 -10.24
CA PHE A 61 -3.87 -3.60 -10.48
C PHE A 61 -2.45 -4.19 -10.47
N TYR A 62 -2.17 -5.09 -9.54
CA TYR A 62 -0.88 -5.79 -9.47
C TYR A 62 -0.71 -6.80 -10.62
N SER A 63 -1.75 -7.55 -10.98
CA SER A 63 -1.75 -8.47 -12.14
C SER A 63 -1.47 -7.73 -13.45
N LEU A 64 -2.01 -6.51 -13.58
CA LEU A 64 -1.81 -5.65 -14.75
C LEU A 64 -0.39 -5.07 -14.82
N ALA A 65 0.05 -4.44 -13.74
CA ALA A 65 1.30 -3.67 -13.71
C ALA A 65 2.53 -4.57 -13.46
N GLY A 66 2.35 -5.69 -12.76
CA GLY A 66 3.43 -6.63 -12.40
C GLY A 66 4.63 -5.91 -11.78
N LYS A 67 5.80 -6.06 -12.41
CA LYS A 67 7.05 -5.38 -11.97
C LYS A 67 6.96 -3.85 -11.97
N LEU A 68 6.07 -3.26 -12.79
CA LEU A 68 5.84 -1.81 -12.79
C LEU A 68 5.17 -1.32 -11.53
N MET A 69 4.54 -2.19 -10.73
CA MET A 69 3.93 -1.83 -9.44
C MET A 69 4.95 -1.19 -8.49
N ILE A 70 6.15 -1.76 -8.41
CA ILE A 70 7.26 -1.23 -7.61
C ILE A 70 7.62 0.18 -8.09
N PHE A 71 7.74 0.37 -9.40
CA PHE A 71 8.03 1.66 -10.01
C PHE A 71 6.91 2.68 -9.76
N ILE A 72 5.65 2.30 -9.92
CA ILE A 72 4.48 3.16 -9.67
C ILE A 72 4.47 3.64 -8.22
N ILE A 73 4.71 2.75 -7.26
CA ILE A 73 4.76 3.12 -5.85
C ILE A 73 5.94 4.06 -5.57
N MET A 74 7.13 3.77 -6.11
CA MET A 74 8.27 4.69 -5.99
C MET A 74 7.93 6.09 -6.56
N VAL A 75 7.22 6.15 -7.69
CA VAL A 75 6.77 7.42 -8.29
C VAL A 75 5.75 8.13 -7.42
N ILE A 76 4.75 7.43 -6.86
CA ILE A 76 3.75 8.02 -5.95
C ILE A 76 4.44 8.57 -4.70
N SER A 77 5.35 7.81 -4.10
CA SER A 77 6.15 8.27 -2.94
C SER A 77 6.98 9.50 -3.31
N LEU A 78 7.62 9.52 -4.48
CA LEU A 78 8.37 10.69 -4.96
C LEU A 78 7.47 11.92 -5.18
N ILE A 79 6.28 11.73 -5.77
CA ILE A 79 5.30 12.81 -5.96
C ILE A 79 4.88 13.38 -4.61
N LYS A 80 4.63 12.54 -3.59
CA LYS A 80 4.31 12.99 -2.23
C LYS A 80 5.45 13.83 -1.66
N ILE A 81 6.70 13.37 -1.80
CA ILE A 81 7.90 14.10 -1.36
C ILE A 81 7.99 15.47 -2.05
N LEU A 82 7.88 15.53 -3.38
CA LEU A 82 7.95 16.76 -4.16
C LEU A 82 6.82 17.73 -3.80
N ARG A 83 5.62 17.20 -3.55
CA ARG A 83 4.45 17.98 -3.15
C ARG A 83 4.70 18.64 -1.79
N TYR A 84 5.20 17.91 -0.80
CA TYR A 84 5.46 18.45 0.54
C TYR A 84 6.59 19.48 0.52
N TRP A 85 7.62 19.25 -0.29
CA TRP A 85 8.66 20.24 -0.55
C TRP A 85 8.10 21.54 -1.12
N ARG A 86 7.27 21.46 -2.18
CA ARG A 86 6.63 22.64 -2.79
C ARG A 86 5.70 23.39 -1.82
N LEU A 87 5.12 22.70 -0.84
CA LEU A 87 4.18 23.26 0.13
C LEU A 87 4.85 23.82 1.40
N GLY A 88 6.16 23.67 1.56
CA GLY A 88 6.90 24.20 2.73
C GLY A 88 6.53 23.53 4.06
N ILE A 89 6.05 22.29 4.02
CA ILE A 89 5.67 21.48 5.19
C ILE A 89 6.93 21.05 5.97
N ASP A 90 6.86 20.94 7.31
CA ASP A 90 7.97 20.38 8.10
C ASP A 90 8.30 18.96 7.61
N TYR A 91 9.41 18.89 6.89
CA TYR A 91 9.70 17.84 5.95
C TYR A 91 10.32 16.61 6.65
N ARG A 92 10.88 16.76 7.85
CA ARG A 92 11.69 15.70 8.47
C ARG A 92 10.89 14.45 8.83
N PHE A 93 9.71 14.60 9.43
CA PHE A 93 8.89 13.46 9.84
C PHE A 93 8.02 12.92 8.70
N GLU A 94 7.52 13.81 7.85
CA GLU A 94 6.64 13.45 6.74
C GLU A 94 7.36 12.70 5.59
N LEU A 95 8.68 12.80 5.55
CA LEU A 95 9.53 12.05 4.65
C LEU A 95 9.75 10.59 5.04
N VAL A 96 9.62 10.26 6.33
CA VAL A 96 9.95 8.93 6.81
C VAL A 96 9.06 7.87 6.14
N PRO A 97 7.72 8.02 6.09
CA PRO A 97 6.87 7.06 5.39
C PRO A 97 7.22 6.83 3.91
N PRO A 98 7.28 7.85 3.02
CA PRO A 98 7.59 7.62 1.61
C PRO A 98 9.02 7.09 1.39
N THR A 99 9.98 7.46 2.24
CA THR A 99 11.34 6.90 2.16
C THR A 99 11.35 5.42 2.53
N ALA A 100 10.66 5.05 3.61
CA ALA A 100 10.52 3.66 4.02
C ALA A 100 9.83 2.82 2.94
N SER A 101 8.75 3.34 2.33
CA SER A 101 8.07 2.70 1.21
C SER A 101 8.99 2.46 0.02
N ILE A 102 9.77 3.46 -0.40
CA ILE A 102 10.75 3.31 -1.49
C ILE A 102 11.74 2.19 -1.20
N VAL A 103 12.31 2.16 0.01
CA VAL A 103 13.30 1.13 0.41
C VAL A 103 12.65 -0.26 0.45
N VAL A 104 11.49 -0.40 1.08
CA VAL A 104 10.78 -1.67 1.22
C VAL A 104 10.33 -2.22 -0.13
N PHE A 105 9.79 -1.38 -1.02
CA PHE A 105 9.39 -1.80 -2.36
C PHE A 105 10.57 -2.10 -3.26
N TYR A 106 11.70 -1.41 -3.10
CA TYR A 106 12.94 -1.79 -3.78
C TYR A 106 13.40 -3.20 -3.38
N LEU A 107 13.28 -3.57 -2.11
CA LEU A 107 13.62 -4.92 -1.62
C LEU A 107 12.74 -6.02 -2.22
N LEU A 108 11.51 -5.73 -2.66
CA LEU A 108 10.67 -6.71 -3.35
C LEU A 108 11.25 -7.18 -4.69
N ASN A 109 12.23 -6.49 -5.26
CA ASN A 109 12.95 -7.02 -6.43
C ASN A 109 13.69 -8.34 -6.14
N PHE A 110 13.98 -8.62 -4.86
CA PHE A 110 14.65 -9.84 -4.41
C PHE A 110 13.69 -10.96 -4.03
N LEU A 111 12.39 -10.82 -4.36
CA LEU A 111 11.39 -11.85 -4.06
C LEU A 111 11.77 -13.25 -4.58
N PRO A 112 11.29 -14.31 -3.92
CA PRO A 112 11.49 -15.70 -4.33
C PRO A 112 10.92 -15.99 -5.73
N THR A 113 11.55 -16.91 -6.46
CA THR A 113 11.18 -17.23 -7.86
C THR A 113 9.74 -17.68 -8.00
N ASN A 114 9.24 -18.52 -7.09
CA ASN A 114 7.84 -18.99 -7.10
C ASN A 114 6.80 -17.87 -6.91
N VAL A 115 7.15 -16.79 -6.21
CA VAL A 115 6.28 -15.61 -6.06
C VAL A 115 6.36 -14.73 -7.31
N LYS A 116 7.55 -14.59 -7.90
CA LYS A 116 7.73 -13.85 -9.16
C LYS A 116 7.00 -14.52 -10.32
N GLU A 117 7.15 -15.83 -10.47
CA GLU A 117 6.48 -16.62 -11.50
C GLU A 117 4.97 -16.48 -11.42
N PHE A 118 4.39 -16.56 -10.22
CA PHE A 118 2.94 -16.34 -10.02
C PHE A 118 2.46 -15.05 -10.68
N TRP A 119 3.15 -13.93 -10.48
CA TRP A 119 2.77 -12.64 -11.07
C TRP A 119 3.05 -12.53 -12.57
N GLU A 120 4.01 -13.29 -13.09
CA GLU A 120 4.34 -13.30 -14.51
C GLU A 120 3.38 -14.19 -15.33
N THR A 121 2.92 -15.29 -14.74
CA THR A 121 2.10 -16.32 -15.40
C THR A 121 0.60 -16.18 -15.15
N ASN A 122 0.18 -15.40 -14.17
CA ASN A 122 -1.25 -15.18 -13.92
C ASN A 122 -1.95 -14.55 -15.12
N THR A 123 -3.22 -14.87 -15.26
CA THR A 123 -4.12 -14.37 -16.29
C THR A 123 -4.20 -12.85 -16.22
N LYS A 124 -3.65 -12.19 -17.25
CA LYS A 124 -3.67 -10.73 -17.40
C LYS A 124 -4.97 -10.27 -18.05
N ILE A 125 -5.38 -9.04 -17.74
CA ILE A 125 -6.50 -8.39 -18.40
C ILE A 125 -6.11 -8.14 -19.86
N ASP A 126 -6.92 -8.65 -20.78
CA ASP A 126 -6.74 -8.44 -22.22
C ASP A 126 -7.56 -7.21 -22.68
N PHE A 127 -6.88 -6.06 -22.75
CA PHE A 127 -7.49 -4.81 -23.20
C PHE A 127 -7.95 -4.84 -24.66
N SER A 128 -7.44 -5.76 -25.48
CA SER A 128 -7.86 -5.87 -26.89
C SER A 128 -9.30 -6.34 -27.03
N LYS A 129 -9.88 -6.92 -25.97
CA LYS A 129 -11.26 -7.42 -25.93
C LYS A 129 -12.28 -6.38 -25.47
N PHE A 130 -11.87 -5.13 -25.25
CA PHE A 130 -12.75 -4.06 -24.76
C PHE A 130 -13.56 -3.47 -25.93
N SER A 131 -14.54 -4.24 -26.41
CA SER A 131 -15.44 -3.87 -27.52
C SER A 131 -16.84 -3.47 -27.07
N GLY A 132 -17.21 -3.75 -25.82
CA GLY A 132 -18.52 -3.44 -25.23
C GLY A 132 -18.56 -3.66 -23.71
N LEU A 133 -19.67 -3.30 -23.06
CA LEU A 133 -19.80 -3.38 -21.59
C LEU A 133 -19.63 -4.83 -21.09
N GLN A 134 -20.28 -5.78 -21.76
CA GLN A 134 -20.20 -7.20 -21.41
C GLN A 134 -18.79 -7.76 -21.57
N SER A 135 -18.14 -7.53 -22.71
CA SER A 135 -16.77 -8.01 -22.95
C SER A 135 -15.74 -7.36 -22.02
N THR A 136 -15.99 -6.11 -21.60
CA THR A 136 -15.19 -5.44 -20.56
C THR A 136 -15.34 -6.11 -19.20
N ILE A 137 -16.57 -6.42 -18.78
CA ILE A 137 -16.84 -7.12 -17.51
C ILE A 137 -16.21 -8.51 -17.52
N GLU A 138 -16.37 -9.28 -18.60
CA GLU A 138 -15.77 -10.60 -18.74
C GLU A 138 -14.24 -10.54 -18.66
N SER A 139 -13.62 -9.55 -19.28
CA SER A 139 -12.16 -9.37 -19.26
C SER A 139 -11.62 -8.93 -17.90
N ILE A 140 -12.39 -8.14 -17.13
CA ILE A 140 -12.05 -7.76 -15.74
C ILE A 140 -12.21 -8.95 -14.78
N LEU A 141 -13.20 -9.81 -15.01
CA LEU A 141 -13.47 -10.99 -14.18
C LEU A 141 -12.63 -12.21 -14.57
N ALA A 142 -11.97 -12.22 -15.73
CA ALA A 142 -11.12 -13.32 -16.17
C ALA A 142 -10.05 -13.76 -15.13
N PRO A 143 -9.41 -12.86 -14.35
CA PRO A 143 -8.47 -13.22 -13.29
C PRO A 143 -9.12 -13.71 -11.98
N MET A 144 -10.46 -13.66 -11.86
CA MET A 144 -11.19 -14.04 -10.63
C MET A 144 -10.93 -15.49 -10.19
N PRO A 145 -10.89 -16.51 -11.08
CA PRO A 145 -10.64 -17.88 -10.64
C PRO A 145 -9.26 -18.07 -10.01
N GLU A 146 -8.23 -17.41 -10.52
CA GLU A 146 -6.88 -17.44 -9.93
C GLU A 146 -6.84 -16.70 -8.59
N PHE A 147 -7.52 -15.56 -8.49
CA PHE A 147 -7.68 -14.85 -7.24
C PHE A 147 -8.35 -15.74 -6.17
N LEU A 148 -9.42 -16.45 -6.51
CA LEU A 148 -10.11 -17.35 -5.58
C LEU A 148 -9.23 -18.55 -5.18
N LYS A 149 -8.36 -19.05 -6.08
CA LYS A 149 -7.39 -20.12 -5.76
C LYS A 149 -6.41 -19.73 -4.65
N LEU A 150 -6.11 -18.44 -4.48
CA LEU A 150 -5.28 -17.97 -3.36
C LEU A 150 -5.89 -18.32 -1.98
N PHE A 151 -7.22 -18.37 -1.90
CA PHE A 151 -7.95 -18.70 -0.68
C PHE A 151 -8.30 -20.18 -0.58
N THR A 152 -8.75 -20.81 -1.67
CA THR A 152 -9.23 -22.21 -1.64
C THR A 152 -8.09 -23.22 -1.52
N ASN A 153 -6.93 -22.96 -2.12
CA ASN A 153 -5.76 -23.85 -2.05
C ASN A 153 -4.71 -23.40 -1.02
N PHE A 154 -5.12 -22.59 -0.03
CA PHE A 154 -4.20 -21.96 0.92
C PHE A 154 -3.35 -22.97 1.70
N LYS A 155 -3.91 -24.15 2.05
CA LYS A 155 -3.15 -25.17 2.79
C LYS A 155 -2.01 -25.78 1.98
N ILE A 156 -2.20 -25.93 0.67
CA ILE A 156 -1.23 -26.59 -0.22
C ILE A 156 -0.07 -25.64 -0.51
N ASP A 157 -0.37 -24.39 -0.88
CA ASP A 157 0.63 -23.38 -1.26
C ASP A 157 0.82 -22.31 -0.19
N ARG A 158 0.77 -22.69 1.10
CA ARG A 158 0.73 -21.77 2.24
C ARG A 158 1.80 -20.69 2.19
N ILE A 159 3.05 -21.08 1.97
CA ILE A 159 4.20 -20.17 1.97
C ILE A 159 4.09 -19.14 0.84
N ARG A 160 3.78 -19.60 -0.38
CA ARG A 160 3.62 -18.74 -1.56
C ARG A 160 2.44 -17.78 -1.36
N ASN A 161 1.31 -18.31 -0.90
CA ASN A 161 0.09 -17.52 -0.73
C ASN A 161 0.27 -16.45 0.35
N ILE A 162 0.89 -16.75 1.51
CA ILE A 162 1.22 -15.74 2.54
C ILE A 162 2.05 -14.60 1.94
N SER A 163 3.06 -14.94 1.12
CA SER A 163 3.93 -13.96 0.48
C SER A 163 3.14 -13.06 -0.49
N ILE A 164 2.28 -13.66 -1.33
CA ILE A 164 1.39 -12.95 -2.27
C ILE A 164 0.42 -12.02 -1.52
N PHE A 165 -0.24 -12.53 -0.47
CA PHE A 165 -1.15 -11.76 0.36
C PHE A 165 -0.45 -10.58 1.01
N SER A 166 0.78 -10.78 1.51
CA SER A 166 1.54 -9.70 2.10
C SER A 166 1.87 -8.60 1.11
N ILE A 167 2.30 -8.96 -0.11
CA ILE A 167 2.59 -7.99 -1.17
C ILE A 167 1.34 -7.18 -1.53
N LEU A 168 0.19 -7.84 -1.70
CA LEU A 168 -1.09 -7.17 -1.97
C LEU A 168 -1.49 -6.22 -0.84
N THR A 169 -1.39 -6.69 0.40
CA THR A 169 -1.75 -5.91 1.59
C THR A 169 -0.83 -4.71 1.76
N MET A 170 0.47 -4.90 1.54
CA MET A 170 1.48 -3.83 1.57
C MET A 170 1.24 -2.80 0.47
N THR A 171 0.95 -3.25 -0.75
CA THR A 171 0.58 -2.39 -1.88
C THR A 171 -0.64 -1.54 -1.55
N LEU A 172 -1.71 -2.17 -1.06
CA LEU A 172 -2.93 -1.48 -0.65
C LEU A 172 -2.64 -0.47 0.48
N PHE A 173 -1.88 -0.87 1.48
CA PHE A 173 -1.50 -0.02 2.61
C PHE A 173 -0.78 1.26 2.16
N VAL A 174 0.22 1.13 1.28
CA VAL A 174 0.94 2.30 0.75
C VAL A 174 0.04 3.17 -0.12
N LEU A 175 -0.78 2.60 -1.00
CA LEU A 175 -1.70 3.36 -1.83
C LEU A 175 -2.72 4.14 -0.99
N LEU A 176 -3.24 3.54 0.09
CA LEU A 176 -4.18 4.21 0.99
C LEU A 176 -3.50 5.34 1.79
N CYS A 177 -2.30 5.12 2.33
CA CYS A 177 -1.64 6.12 3.17
C CYS A 177 -0.94 7.23 2.38
N GLU A 178 -0.30 6.91 1.26
CA GLU A 178 0.46 7.86 0.45
C GLU A 178 -0.35 8.38 -0.73
N GLY A 179 -1.03 7.49 -1.45
CA GLY A 179 -1.81 7.86 -2.63
C GLY A 179 -2.92 8.86 -2.29
N THR A 180 -3.66 8.65 -1.19
CA THR A 180 -4.73 9.59 -0.79
C THR A 180 -4.19 11.00 -0.52
N SER A 181 -3.02 11.11 0.14
CA SER A 181 -2.38 12.39 0.41
C SER A 181 -1.95 13.15 -0.85
N VAL A 182 -1.63 12.41 -1.94
CA VAL A 182 -1.28 12.99 -3.24
C VAL A 182 -2.50 13.62 -3.94
N PHE A 183 -3.70 13.07 -3.75
CA PHE A 183 -4.92 13.58 -4.40
C PHE A 183 -5.75 14.54 -3.53
N GLN A 184 -5.45 14.64 -2.23
CA GLN A 184 -6.15 15.56 -1.33
C GLN A 184 -5.89 17.03 -1.70
N LYS A 185 -6.85 17.93 -1.45
CA LYS A 185 -6.60 19.38 -1.50
C LYS A 185 -5.60 19.79 -0.43
N LYS A 186 -4.82 20.86 -0.67
CA LYS A 186 -3.80 21.33 0.30
C LYS A 186 -4.38 21.58 1.70
N GLU A 187 -5.59 22.14 1.76
CA GLU A 187 -6.32 22.46 3.00
C GLU A 187 -6.68 21.22 3.83
N ASN A 188 -6.69 20.04 3.21
CA ASN A 188 -7.05 18.77 3.86
C ASN A 188 -5.83 17.93 4.25
N LEU A 189 -4.62 18.44 4.04
CA LEU A 189 -3.40 17.75 4.46
C LEU A 189 -3.27 17.82 5.98
N LYS A 190 -3.41 16.66 6.62
CA LYS A 190 -3.23 16.49 8.06
C LYS A 190 -1.75 16.27 8.40
N ILE A 191 -1.36 16.73 9.58
CA ILE A 191 -0.05 16.46 10.17
C ILE A 191 -0.01 15.01 10.64
N SER A 192 0.97 14.24 10.18
CA SER A 192 1.19 12.87 10.63
C SER A 192 1.71 12.89 12.07
N SER A 193 1.01 12.20 12.99
CA SER A 193 1.52 12.02 14.35
C SER A 193 2.75 11.11 14.36
N LYS A 194 3.67 11.31 15.31
CA LYS A 194 4.84 10.42 15.48
C LYS A 194 4.45 8.95 15.67
N SER A 195 3.33 8.72 16.38
CA SER A 195 2.76 7.39 16.56
C SER A 195 2.31 6.77 15.23
N PHE A 196 1.65 7.54 14.37
CA PHE A 196 1.26 7.07 13.03
C PHE A 196 2.47 6.74 12.16
N VAL A 197 3.51 7.59 12.16
CA VAL A 197 4.74 7.32 11.40
C VAL A 197 5.42 6.04 11.90
N ALA A 198 5.52 5.85 13.22
CA ALA A 198 6.09 4.63 13.80
C ALA A 198 5.27 3.39 13.42
N PHE A 199 3.95 3.45 13.57
CA PHE A 199 3.03 2.39 13.17
C PHE A 199 3.17 2.05 11.69
N TYR A 200 3.30 3.06 10.82
CA TYR A 200 3.47 2.90 9.39
C TYR A 200 4.73 2.10 9.06
N CYS A 201 5.87 2.52 9.61
CA CYS A 201 7.14 1.84 9.39
C CYS A 201 7.15 0.41 9.94
N ILE A 202 6.67 0.20 11.17
CA ILE A 202 6.59 -1.13 11.78
C ILE A 202 5.71 -2.06 10.95
N SER A 203 4.53 -1.58 10.53
CA SER A 203 3.61 -2.36 9.70
C SER A 203 4.24 -2.74 8.36
N LEU A 204 4.94 -1.81 7.71
CA LEU A 204 5.67 -2.12 6.47
C LEU A 204 6.77 -3.17 6.68
N PHE A 205 7.54 -3.09 7.76
CA PHE A 205 8.58 -4.09 8.04
C PHE A 205 8.01 -5.48 8.33
N ILE A 206 6.89 -5.55 9.07
CA ILE A 206 6.20 -6.83 9.33
C ILE A 206 5.68 -7.42 8.01
N LEU A 207 5.04 -6.61 7.17
CA LEU A 207 4.56 -7.03 5.86
C LEU A 207 5.72 -7.45 4.94
N LEU A 208 6.83 -6.74 4.95
CA LEU A 208 8.04 -7.14 4.24
C LEU A 208 8.53 -8.52 4.73
N GLY A 209 8.53 -8.76 6.04
CA GLY A 209 8.82 -10.07 6.62
C GLY A 209 7.89 -11.16 6.07
N TYR A 210 6.58 -10.93 6.02
CA TYR A 210 5.65 -11.88 5.39
C TYR A 210 5.82 -12.01 3.87
N ALA A 211 6.32 -11.00 3.17
CA ALA A 211 6.62 -11.10 1.73
C ALA A 211 7.79 -12.07 1.46
N PHE A 212 8.68 -12.25 2.44
CA PHE A 212 9.79 -13.20 2.43
C PHE A 212 9.53 -14.42 3.34
N TYR A 213 8.27 -14.83 3.47
CA TYR A 213 7.88 -15.96 4.34
C TYR A 213 8.49 -17.30 3.90
N ASN A 214 9.05 -17.41 2.70
CA ASN A 214 9.77 -18.60 2.26
C ASN A 214 11.07 -18.84 3.04
N ILE A 215 11.69 -17.81 3.60
CA ILE A 215 12.94 -17.92 4.36
C ILE A 215 12.63 -18.50 5.74
N GLU A 216 13.24 -19.63 6.08
CA GLU A 216 13.00 -20.33 7.36
C GLU A 216 13.47 -19.52 8.57
N GLN A 217 14.60 -18.84 8.45
CA GLN A 217 15.19 -17.99 9.51
C GLN A 217 14.50 -16.62 9.64
N ASN A 218 13.43 -16.37 8.90
CA ASN A 218 12.71 -15.12 8.95
C ASN A 218 12.02 -14.95 10.32
N PRO A 219 12.32 -13.87 11.08
CA PRO A 219 11.73 -13.66 12.41
C PRO A 219 10.21 -13.68 12.40
N VAL A 220 9.57 -13.12 11.37
CA VAL A 220 8.11 -13.11 11.25
C VAL A 220 7.58 -14.54 11.13
N ARG A 221 8.20 -15.37 10.29
CA ARG A 221 7.82 -16.78 10.14
C ARG A 221 7.98 -17.55 11.45
N ILE A 222 9.12 -17.38 12.14
CA ILE A 222 9.39 -18.04 13.41
C ILE A 222 8.29 -17.72 14.42
N VAL A 223 7.97 -16.44 14.59
CA VAL A 223 6.91 -16.00 15.51
C VAL A 223 5.55 -16.54 15.09
N THR A 224 5.18 -16.47 13.81
CA THR A 224 3.91 -17.00 13.31
C THR A 224 3.80 -18.51 13.55
N GLU A 225 4.84 -19.29 13.28
CA GLU A 225 4.84 -20.73 13.50
C GLU A 225 4.77 -21.09 15.00
N MET A 226 5.41 -20.30 15.87
CA MET A 226 5.26 -20.46 17.33
C MET A 226 3.83 -20.21 17.79
N ILE A 227 3.19 -19.14 17.30
CA ILE A 227 1.79 -18.83 17.62
C ILE A 227 0.86 -19.94 17.13
N ILE A 228 1.05 -20.42 15.90
CA ILE A 228 0.24 -21.52 15.34
C ILE A 228 0.41 -22.79 16.18
N LYS A 229 1.64 -23.13 16.60
CA LYS A 229 1.89 -24.29 17.48
C LYS A 229 1.22 -24.12 18.84
N TYR A 230 1.27 -22.91 19.42
CA TYR A 230 0.63 -22.61 20.70
C TYR A 230 -0.89 -22.73 20.62
N LEU A 231 -1.52 -22.28 19.53
CA LEU A 231 -2.98 -22.34 19.37
C LEU A 231 -3.52 -23.74 19.04
N ASN A 232 -2.68 -24.60 18.46
CA ASN A 232 -3.03 -25.97 18.09
C ASN A 232 -2.73 -27.01 19.18
N ASN A 233 -1.98 -26.62 20.22
CA ASN A 233 -1.77 -27.39 21.44
C ASN A 233 -2.79 -26.99 22.50
#